data_AF-A0A2M7MHX8-F1
#
_entry.id   AF-A0A2M7MHX8-F1
#
_cell.length_a   1.000
_cell.length_b   1.000
_cell.length_c   1.000
_cell.angle_alpha   90.00
_cell.angle_beta   90.00
_cell.angle_gamma   90.00
#
_symmetry.space_group_name_H-M   'P 1'
#
loop_
_entity.id
_entity.type
_entity.pdbx_description
1 polymer ?
#
loop_
_entity_poly.entity_id
_entity_poly.type
_entity_poly.pdbx_seq_one_letter_code
_entity_poly.pdbx_strand_id
1 'polypeptide(L)'
;MIMVSTPVIEVGIDMPNATVMMIESAERFGLAQLHQFRGRVGRSDKQSYCFLFTESAAAETIKRLQTVVKSNDGFALAEADLEFRGPGEVYGIKQSGYRDELKVAKLTDYIIIKKSKTAADEIIKIDAELNKFPLIKNRLKKFEASVHFE
;
A
#
# COMPACT_ATOMS: atom_id res chain seq x y z
N MET A 1 23.43 23.29 -2.90
CA MET A 1 23.82 22.11 -3.70
C MET A 1 22.56 21.58 -4.35
N ILE A 2 22.59 21.34 -5.67
CA ILE A 2 21.46 20.77 -6.41
C ILE A 2 21.91 19.38 -6.85
N MET A 3 21.11 18.36 -6.55
CA MET A 3 21.36 16.98 -6.93
C MET A 3 20.28 16.55 -7.93
N VAL A 4 20.71 15.96 -9.04
CA VAL A 4 19.82 15.44 -10.08
C VAL A 4 20.04 13.94 -10.17
N SER A 5 18.96 13.16 -10.08
CA SER A 5 19.01 11.70 -10.09
C SER A 5 17.80 11.12 -10.80
N THR A 6 17.96 9.96 -11.44
CA THR A 6 16.84 9.13 -11.90
C THR A 6 16.21 8.40 -10.72
N PRO A 7 14.97 7.89 -10.83
CA PRO A 7 14.29 7.19 -9.74
C PRO A 7 14.99 5.90 -9.27
N VAL A 8 15.98 5.41 -10.04
CA VAL A 8 17.04 4.56 -9.50
C VAL A 8 17.94 5.42 -8.61
N ILE A 9 17.35 5.96 -7.54
CA ILE A 9 18.12 6.33 -6.36
C ILE A 9 18.31 5.01 -5.61
N GLU A 10 19.17 4.16 -6.18
CA GLU A 10 19.77 3.06 -5.44
C GLU A 10 20.36 3.64 -4.16
N VAL A 11 19.76 3.22 -3.04
CA VAL A 11 20.40 3.04 -1.74
C VAL A 11 21.24 4.22 -1.21
N GLY A 12 20.66 4.99 -0.28
CA GLY A 12 21.43 5.47 0.87
C GLY A 12 21.98 6.89 0.86
N ILE A 13 21.69 7.73 -0.14
CA ILE A 13 22.06 9.16 -0.08
C ILE A 13 21.02 9.93 0.74
N ASP A 14 21.28 10.06 2.04
CA ASP A 14 20.53 10.93 2.95
C ASP A 14 21.17 12.32 2.95
N MET A 15 20.44 13.33 2.46
CA MET A 15 20.85 14.72 2.55
C MET A 15 19.98 15.43 3.60
N PRO A 16 20.37 15.44 4.88
CA PRO A 16 19.54 15.99 5.97
C PRO A 16 19.23 17.49 5.80
N ASN A 17 20.03 18.21 5.02
CA ASN A 17 19.85 19.63 4.72
C ASN A 17 19.02 19.91 3.46
N ALA A 18 18.49 18.88 2.79
CA ALA A 18 17.64 19.07 1.62
C ALA A 18 16.24 19.55 2.05
N THR A 19 15.91 20.79 1.65
CA THR A 19 14.61 21.41 1.94
C THR A 19 13.66 21.43 0.75
N VAL A 20 14.13 21.12 -0.46
CA VAL A 20 13.30 21.09 -1.67
C VAL A 20 13.51 19.79 -2.42
N MET A 21 12.41 19.13 -2.77
CA MET A 21 12.37 17.99 -3.67
C MET A 21 11.52 18.35 -4.90
N MET A 22 12.00 17.97 -6.08
CA MET A 22 11.30 18.14 -7.34
C MET A 22 11.26 16.79 -8.05
N ILE A 23 10.05 16.30 -8.33
CA ILE A 23 9.81 15.03 -9.01
C ILE A 23 9.19 15.33 -10.37
N GLU A 24 10.00 15.17 -11.42
CA GLU A 24 9.55 15.23 -12.81
C GLU A 24 8.84 13.93 -13.22
N SER A 25 7.86 14.05 -14.13
CA SER A 25 7.03 12.93 -14.61
C SER A 25 6.47 12.06 -13.46
N ALA A 26 5.92 12.72 -12.43
CA ALA A 26 5.43 12.09 -11.21
C ALA A 26 4.37 11.00 -11.46
N GLU A 27 3.64 11.08 -12.58
CA GLU A 27 2.66 10.09 -13.01
C GLU A 27 3.26 8.69 -13.24
N ARG A 28 4.57 8.58 -13.47
CA ARG A 28 5.25 7.29 -13.68
C ARG A 28 5.47 6.51 -12.39
N PHE A 29 5.25 7.11 -11.22
CA PHE A 29 5.47 6.50 -9.92
C PHE A 29 4.16 6.13 -9.22
N GLY A 30 4.18 5.04 -8.45
CA GLY A 30 3.07 4.70 -7.54
C GLY A 30 2.97 5.65 -6.36
N LEU A 31 1.81 5.75 -5.71
CA LEU A 31 1.61 6.66 -4.57
C LEU A 31 2.57 6.37 -3.40
N ALA A 32 2.86 5.10 -3.15
CA ALA A 32 3.81 4.68 -2.13
C ALA A 32 5.25 5.14 -2.42
N GLN A 33 5.67 5.10 -3.69
CA GLN A 33 7.00 5.57 -4.09
C GLN A 33 7.12 7.08 -3.93
N LEU A 34 6.10 7.84 -4.33
CA LEU A 34 6.04 9.29 -4.15
C LEU A 34 6.08 9.67 -2.66
N HIS A 35 5.39 8.92 -1.80
CA HIS A 35 5.46 9.09 -0.35
C HIS A 35 6.87 8.85 0.20
N GLN A 36 7.53 7.78 -0.24
CA GLN A 36 8.92 7.48 0.15
C GLN A 36 9.89 8.57 -0.30
N PHE A 37 9.75 9.09 -1.53
CA PHE A 37 10.57 10.20 -2.02
C PHE A 37 10.35 11.45 -1.18
N ARG A 38 9.09 11.83 -0.93
CA ARG A 38 8.74 12.97 -0.07
C ARG A 38 9.37 12.87 1.33
N GLY A 39 9.45 11.65 1.90
CA GLY A 39 10.08 11.41 3.20
C GLY A 39 11.61 11.56 3.25
N ARG A 40 12.27 11.79 2.11
CA ARG A 40 13.71 12.09 2.03
C ARG A 40 14.03 13.58 2.21
N VAL A 41 13.02 14.46 2.21
CA VAL A 41 13.13 15.88 2.56
C VAL A 41 12.33 16.20 3.82
N GLY A 42 12.62 17.31 4.49
CA GLY A 42 11.90 17.70 5.71
C GLY A 42 12.36 16.99 6.99
N ARG A 43 13.61 16.51 7.03
CA ARG A 43 14.24 15.91 8.22
C ARG A 43 14.91 16.92 9.15
N SER A 44 14.99 18.19 8.73
CA SER A 44 15.51 19.30 9.56
C SER A 44 14.36 20.13 10.14
N ASP A 45 14.71 21.08 10.99
CA ASP A 45 13.83 22.12 11.54
C ASP A 45 13.36 23.15 10.50
N LYS A 46 13.84 23.05 9.25
CA LYS A 46 13.51 23.97 8.17
C LYS A 46 12.28 23.50 7.40
N GLN A 47 11.38 24.45 7.12
CA GLN A 47 10.26 24.23 6.23
C GLN A 47 10.75 23.67 4.89
N SER A 48 10.14 22.55 4.49
CA SER A 48 10.52 21.83 3.28
C SER A 48 9.34 21.72 2.32
N TYR A 49 9.66 21.60 1.03
CA TYR A 49 8.69 21.54 -0.05
C TYR A 49 8.98 20.35 -0.96
N CYS A 50 7.93 19.69 -1.43
CA CYS A 50 8.00 18.64 -2.43
C CYS A 50 7.07 19.01 -3.59
N PHE A 51 7.64 19.21 -4.77
CA PHE A 51 6.93 19.54 -5.98
C PHE A 51 6.78 18.32 -6.87
N LEU A 52 5.55 18.07 -7.32
CA LEU A 52 5.20 16.98 -8.23
C LEU A 52 4.85 17.59 -9.58
N PHE A 53 5.64 17.28 -10.60
CA PHE A 53 5.41 17.71 -11.97
C PHE A 53 4.89 16.57 -12.80
N THR A 54 3.92 16.83 -13.67
CA THR A 54 3.35 15.84 -14.58
C THR A 54 3.09 16.47 -15.93
N GLU A 55 3.38 15.73 -16.99
CA GLU A 55 3.01 16.10 -18.36
C GLU A 55 1.63 15.54 -18.74
N SER A 56 1.05 14.67 -17.89
CA SER A 56 -0.25 14.07 -18.12
C SER A 56 -1.38 15.03 -17.76
N ALA A 57 -2.24 15.31 -18.74
CA ALA A 57 -3.47 16.07 -18.55
C ALA A 57 -4.66 15.19 -18.13
N ALA A 58 -4.46 13.88 -17.95
CA ALA A 58 -5.55 12.95 -17.62
C ALA A 58 -6.10 13.23 -16.22
N ALA A 59 -7.43 13.42 -16.11
CA ALA A 59 -8.09 13.75 -14.86
C ALA A 59 -7.83 12.73 -13.75
N GLU A 60 -7.78 11.44 -14.09
CA GLU A 60 -7.47 10.37 -13.15
C GLU A 60 -6.03 10.45 -12.63
N THR A 61 -5.07 10.77 -13.49
CA THR A 61 -3.67 10.98 -13.09
C THR A 61 -3.55 12.17 -12.13
N ILE A 62 -4.20 13.29 -12.46
CA ILE A 62 -4.22 14.49 -11.62
C ILE A 62 -4.87 14.16 -10.26
N LYS A 63 -6.01 13.46 -10.26
CA LYS A 63 -6.70 13.04 -9.04
C LYS A 63 -5.80 12.17 -8.16
N ARG A 64 -5.09 11.21 -8.76
CA ARG A 64 -4.14 10.34 -8.07
C ARG A 64 -3.00 11.15 -7.44
N LEU A 65 -2.35 12.04 -8.19
CA LEU A 65 -1.26 12.88 -7.66
C LEU A 65 -1.75 13.83 -6.56
N GLN A 66 -2.97 14.36 -6.66
CA GLN A 66 -3.58 15.19 -5.60
C GLN A 66 -3.76 14.43 -4.29
N THR A 67 -3.92 13.11 -4.30
CA THR A 67 -4.00 12.30 -3.08
C THR A 67 -2.70 12.38 -2.28
N VAL A 68 -1.53 12.40 -2.95
CA VAL A 68 -0.21 12.58 -2.30
C VAL A 68 -0.09 13.96 -1.66
N VAL A 69 -0.68 14.99 -2.28
CA VAL A 69 -0.67 16.36 -1.76
C VAL A 69 -1.56 16.50 -0.53
N LYS A 70 -2.72 15.81 -0.52
CA LYS A 70 -3.72 15.90 0.54
C LYS A 70 -3.41 15.04 1.77
N SER A 71 -2.62 13.97 1.61
CA SER A 71 -2.36 13.01 2.69
C SER A 71 -0.87 12.82 2.96
N ASN A 72 -0.54 12.88 4.25
CA ASN A 72 0.79 12.52 4.75
C ASN A 72 0.87 11.07 5.27
N ASP A 73 -0.27 10.42 5.47
CA ASP A 73 -0.35 9.06 6.00
C ASP A 73 -0.09 8.03 4.91
N GLY A 74 0.95 7.21 5.11
CA GLY A 74 1.33 6.15 4.18
C GLY A 74 0.26 5.06 4.05
N PHE A 75 -0.52 4.78 5.11
CA PHE A 75 -1.61 3.81 5.04
C PHE A 75 -2.76 4.31 4.17
N ALA A 76 -3.17 5.56 4.36
CA ALA A 76 -4.21 6.19 3.54
C ALA A 76 -3.81 6.26 2.06
N LEU A 77 -2.53 6.52 1.76
CA LEU A 77 -2.02 6.50 0.38
C LEU A 77 -1.99 5.09 -0.22
N ALA A 78 -1.66 4.06 0.56
CA ALA A 78 -1.69 2.68 0.10
C ALA A 78 -3.12 2.21 -0.21
N GLU A 79 -4.10 2.61 0.60
CA GLU A 79 -5.52 2.33 0.35
C GLU A 79 -6.01 3.02 -0.93
N ALA A 80 -5.63 4.29 -1.13
CA ALA A 80 -5.94 5.01 -2.35
C ALA A 80 -5.26 4.38 -3.60
N ASP A 81 -4.00 3.92 -3.48
CA ASP A 81 -3.29 3.27 -4.60
C ASP A 81 -4.00 1.99 -5.04
N LEU A 82 -4.52 1.21 -4.08
CA LEU A 82 -5.35 0.04 -4.35
C LEU A 82 -6.67 0.40 -5.04
N GLU A 83 -7.31 1.50 -4.62
CA GLU A 83 -8.55 1.99 -5.24
C GLU A 83 -8.31 2.41 -6.70
N PHE A 84 -7.23 3.16 -6.98
CA PHE A 84 -6.89 3.62 -8.34
C PHE A 84 -6.47 2.49 -9.28
N ARG A 85 -5.69 1.50 -8.81
CA ARG A 85 -5.30 0.34 -9.64
C ARG A 85 -6.45 -0.61 -9.91
N GLY A 86 -7.50 -0.53 -9.09
CA GLY A 86 -8.56 -1.51 -9.06
C GLY A 86 -8.07 -2.89 -8.57
N PRO A 87 -9.01 -3.78 -8.22
CA PRO A 87 -8.69 -5.09 -7.66
C PRO A 87 -7.99 -6.06 -8.63
N GLY A 88 -7.85 -5.71 -9.92
CA GLY A 88 -7.33 -6.59 -10.97
C GLY A 88 -5.82 -6.53 -11.19
N GLU A 89 -5.14 -5.40 -10.90
CA GLU A 89 -3.71 -5.24 -11.22
C GLU A 89 -2.77 -5.54 -10.06
N VAL A 90 -3.22 -5.43 -8.80
CA VAL A 90 -2.35 -5.71 -7.62
C VAL A 90 -1.93 -7.18 -7.55
N TYR A 91 -2.77 -8.07 -8.06
CA TYR A 91 -2.51 -9.50 -8.13
C TYR A 91 -2.56 -9.95 -9.59
N GLY A 92 -1.74 -9.31 -10.43
CA GLY A 92 -1.49 -9.75 -11.80
C GLY A 92 -1.50 -11.27 -11.88
N ILE A 93 -2.25 -11.78 -12.86
CA ILE A 93 -2.81 -13.13 -13.07
C ILE A 93 -1.70 -14.23 -13.20
N LYS A 94 -0.70 -14.17 -12.33
CA LYS A 94 0.59 -14.88 -12.38
C LYS A 94 1.16 -15.22 -11.00
N GLN A 95 0.45 -15.00 -9.89
CA GLN A 95 0.72 -15.82 -8.70
C GLN A 95 0.01 -17.16 -8.83
N SER A 96 0.55 -17.98 -9.73
CA SER A 96 0.30 -19.41 -9.83
C SER A 96 0.74 -20.08 -8.53
N GLY A 97 -0.15 -20.19 -7.55
CA GLY A 97 0.14 -20.90 -6.31
C GLY A 97 -1.03 -20.96 -5.33
N TYR A 98 -1.85 -19.91 -5.27
CA TYR A 98 -3.01 -19.91 -4.38
C TYR A 98 -4.22 -20.52 -5.11
N ARG A 99 -4.43 -21.81 -4.91
CA ARG A 99 -5.60 -22.53 -5.43
C ARG A 99 -6.88 -21.87 -4.92
N ASP A 100 -7.81 -21.67 -5.85
CA ASP A 100 -9.19 -21.18 -5.66
C ASP A 100 -9.98 -21.99 -4.61
N GLU A 101 -9.76 -21.75 -3.31
CA GLU A 101 -10.54 -22.39 -2.25
C GLU A 101 -11.73 -21.56 -1.74
N LEU A 102 -11.78 -20.27 -2.10
CA LEU A 102 -12.85 -19.39 -1.65
C LEU A 102 -14.08 -19.53 -2.58
N LYS A 103 -15.09 -20.28 -2.10
CA LYS A 103 -16.33 -20.55 -2.85
C LYS A 103 -17.33 -19.38 -2.86
N VAL A 104 -17.22 -18.47 -1.90
CA VAL A 104 -18.24 -17.42 -1.62
C VAL A 104 -17.70 -16.01 -1.86
N ALA A 105 -16.39 -15.84 -1.75
CA ALA A 105 -15.75 -14.53 -1.85
C ALA A 105 -14.54 -14.63 -2.77
N LYS A 106 -14.23 -13.53 -3.44
CA LYS A 106 -12.96 -13.38 -4.12
C LYS A 106 -12.03 -12.58 -3.21
N LEU A 107 -10.72 -12.86 -3.25
CA LEU A 107 -9.71 -12.01 -2.60
C LEU A 107 -9.70 -10.57 -3.15
N THR A 108 -10.48 -10.31 -4.20
CA THR A 108 -10.70 -8.99 -4.80
C THR A 108 -11.81 -8.19 -4.12
N ASP A 109 -12.62 -8.79 -3.24
CA ASP A 109 -13.75 -8.10 -2.61
C ASP A 109 -13.30 -7.40 -1.31
N TYR A 110 -12.91 -6.13 -1.45
CA TYR A 110 -12.46 -5.29 -0.34
C TYR A 110 -13.53 -5.17 0.77
N ILE A 111 -14.83 -5.13 0.42
CA ILE A 111 -15.90 -5.00 1.39
C ILE A 111 -15.96 -6.25 2.26
N ILE A 112 -15.90 -7.43 1.64
CA ILE A 112 -15.87 -8.71 2.37
C ILE A 112 -14.58 -8.85 3.17
N ILE A 113 -13.42 -8.45 2.65
CA ILE A 113 -12.15 -8.49 3.38
C ILE A 113 -12.23 -7.61 4.64
N LYS A 114 -12.69 -6.37 4.49
CA LYS A 114 -12.84 -5.43 5.61
C LYS A 114 -13.78 -5.98 6.68
N LYS A 115 -14.96 -6.47 6.27
CA LYS A 115 -15.91 -7.10 7.19
C LYS A 115 -15.33 -8.34 7.88
N SER A 116 -14.60 -9.17 7.15
CA SER A 116 -13.96 -10.37 7.68
C SER A 116 -12.89 -10.02 8.71
N LYS A 117 -12.08 -8.98 8.46
CA LYS A 117 -11.10 -8.47 9.42
C LYS A 117 -11.77 -7.98 10.70
N THR A 118 -12.79 -7.13 10.59
CA THR A 118 -13.52 -6.64 11.76
C THR A 118 -14.11 -7.78 12.58
N ALA A 119 -14.74 -8.77 11.93
CA ALA A 119 -15.28 -9.94 12.60
C ALA A 119 -14.19 -10.78 13.28
N ALA A 120 -13.03 -10.95 12.65
CA ALA A 120 -11.89 -11.64 13.26
C ALA A 120 -11.37 -10.90 14.50
N ASP A 121 -11.23 -9.58 14.43
CA ASP A 121 -10.80 -8.74 15.56
C ASP A 121 -11.78 -8.85 16.75
N GLU A 122 -13.08 -8.89 16.48
CA GLU A 122 -14.11 -9.09 17.52
C GLU A 122 -14.01 -10.48 18.17
N ILE A 123 -13.84 -11.53 17.36
CA ILE A 123 -13.69 -12.90 17.85
C ILE A 123 -12.44 -13.05 18.72
N ILE A 124 -11.30 -12.50 18.30
CA ILE A 124 -10.04 -12.57 19.03
C ILE A 124 -10.14 -11.83 20.37
N LYS A 125 -10.85 -10.69 20.41
CA LYS A 125 -11.11 -9.97 21.67
C LYS A 125 -11.94 -10.78 22.66
N ILE A 126 -12.86 -11.61 22.18
CA ILE A 126 -13.72 -12.45 23.02
C ILE A 126 -12.95 -13.69 23.53
N ASP A 127 -12.17 -14.32 22.66
CA ASP A 127 -11.41 -15.53 22.97
C ASP A 127 -10.26 -15.71 21.98
N ALA A 128 -9.07 -15.26 22.38
CA ALA A 128 -7.87 -15.33 21.57
C ALA A 128 -7.43 -16.77 21.24
N GLU A 129 -7.78 -17.75 22.09
CA GLU A 129 -7.44 -19.15 21.86
C GLU A 129 -8.50 -19.89 21.01
N LEU A 130 -9.59 -19.20 20.63
CA LEU A 130 -10.71 -19.73 19.86
C LEU A 130 -11.35 -20.99 20.48
N ASN A 131 -11.26 -21.16 21.81
CA ASN A 131 -11.83 -22.31 22.52
C ASN A 131 -13.36 -22.34 22.44
N LYS A 132 -14.01 -21.17 22.45
CA LYS A 132 -15.46 -20.99 22.22
C LYS A 132 -15.87 -21.19 20.75
N PHE A 133 -14.92 -21.18 19.81
CA PHE A 133 -15.18 -21.30 18.38
C PHE A 133 -14.45 -22.51 17.77
N PRO A 134 -14.81 -23.74 18.17
CA PRO A 134 -14.07 -24.95 17.80
C PRO A 134 -14.04 -25.22 16.29
N LEU A 135 -15.09 -24.81 15.56
CA LEU A 135 -15.14 -24.94 14.11
C LEU A 135 -14.13 -24.03 13.41
N ILE A 136 -13.99 -22.79 13.88
CA ILE A 136 -13.02 -21.82 13.35
C ILE A 136 -11.61 -22.30 13.68
N LYS A 137 -11.36 -22.72 14.92
CA LYS A 137 -10.08 -23.30 15.37
C LYS A 137 -9.66 -24.50 14.51
N ASN A 138 -10.59 -25.42 14.23
CA ASN A 138 -10.31 -26.57 13.37
C ASN A 138 -10.07 -26.19 11.91
N ARG A 139 -10.78 -25.18 11.39
CA ARG A 139 -10.56 -24.68 10.02
C ARG A 139 -9.20 -23.99 9.91
N LEU A 140 -8.81 -23.20 10.92
CA LEU A 140 -7.52 -22.53 10.99
C LEU A 140 -6.36 -23.54 11.02
N LYS A 141 -6.44 -24.59 11.84
CA LYS A 141 -5.44 -25.68 11.84
C LYS A 141 -5.28 -26.36 10.48
N LYS A 142 -6.39 -26.62 9.79
CA LYS A 142 -6.36 -27.20 8.43
C LYS A 142 -5.71 -26.24 7.43
N PHE A 143 -5.97 -24.94 7.59
CA PHE A 143 -5.40 -23.90 6.75
C PHE A 143 -3.90 -23.71 6.98
N GLU A 144 -3.44 -23.66 8.23
CA GLU A 144 -2.00 -23.62 8.57
C GLU A 144 -1.25 -24.82 7.98
N ALA A 145 -1.85 -26.03 8.05
CA ALA A 145 -1.27 -27.23 7.44
C ALA A 145 -1.19 -27.15 5.91
N SER A 146 -2.08 -26.41 5.25
CA SER A 146 -2.06 -26.21 3.78
C SER A 146 -1.20 -25.02 3.31
N VAL A 147 -0.94 -24.05 4.19
CA VAL A 147 -0.21 -22.81 3.88
C VAL A 147 1.28 -22.90 4.22
N HIS A 148 1.72 -24.00 4.86
CA HIS A 148 3.15 -24.34 4.90
C HIS A 148 3.68 -24.63 3.48
N PHE A 149 4.11 -23.57 2.83
CA PHE A 149 5.00 -23.55 1.67
C PHE A 149 6.44 -23.42 2.20
N GLU A 150 7.33 -24.30 1.75
CA GLU A 150 8.75 -23.92 1.55
C GLU A 150 8.85 -22.72 0.61
#